data_AF-A0A7X7H362-F1
#
_entry.id   AF-A0A7X7H362-F1
#
_cell.length_a   1.000
_cell.length_b   1.000
_cell.length_c   1.000
_cell.angle_alpha   90.00
_cell.angle_beta   90.00
_cell.angle_gamma   90.00
#
_symmetry.space_group_name_H-M   'P 1'
#
loop_
_entity.id
_entity.type
_entity.pdbx_description
1 polymer ?
#
loop_
_entity_poly.entity_id
_entity_poly.type
_entity_poly.pdbx_seq_one_letter_code
_entity_poly.pdbx_strand_id
1 'polypeptide(L)'
;MRDPKRLAPYVQQLKEYFAGTRRVFDVPIDISEFGTEFQRRVLQAVQRIPYGMTISYGGVATSMPDASSYRSVEHAVALNPVLFFIPDHRVVLSNNQVGTYRLGQQEKIRLIKLEKSHLHGNS
;
A
#
# COMPACT_ATOMS: atom_id res chain seq x y z
N MET A 1 -19.66 1.64 15.41
CA MET A 1 -19.30 1.76 16.85
C MET A 1 -17.78 1.67 16.96
N ARG A 2 -17.10 2.69 17.50
CA ARG A 2 -15.63 2.67 17.72
C ARG A 2 -15.34 1.96 19.03
N ASP A 3 -14.61 0.84 18.99
CA ASP A 3 -14.14 0.11 20.17
C ASP A 3 -12.61 0.29 20.29
N PRO A 4 -12.14 1.11 21.26
CA PRO A 4 -10.71 1.36 21.43
C PRO A 4 -9.89 0.09 21.67
N LYS A 5 -10.44 -0.93 22.32
CA LYS A 5 -9.72 -2.19 22.58
C LYS A 5 -9.49 -2.97 21.30
N ARG A 6 -10.47 -2.97 20.38
CA ARG A 6 -10.33 -3.60 19.05
C ARG A 6 -9.35 -2.87 18.14
N LEU A 7 -9.21 -1.55 18.30
CA LEU A 7 -8.29 -0.74 17.49
C LEU A 7 -6.85 -0.74 18.02
N ALA A 8 -6.63 -1.10 19.29
CA ALA A 8 -5.31 -1.06 19.92
C ALA A 8 -4.21 -1.81 19.13
N PRO A 9 -4.45 -3.04 18.60
CA PRO A 9 -3.44 -3.73 17.80
C PRO A 9 -3.06 -2.97 16.52
N TYR A 10 -4.03 -2.38 15.83
CA TYR A 10 -3.81 -1.61 14.60
C TYR A 10 -2.97 -0.35 14.87
N VAL A 11 -3.33 0.38 15.93
CA VAL A 11 -2.58 1.57 16.35
C VAL A 11 -1.15 1.19 16.73
N GLN A 12 -0.97 0.11 17.48
CA GLN A 12 0.35 -0.37 17.88
C GLN A 12 1.22 -0.72 16.67
N GLN A 13 0.68 -1.48 15.72
CA GLN A 13 1.45 -1.85 14.53
C GLN A 13 1.76 -0.66 13.61
N LEU A 14 0.87 0.34 13.52
CA LEU A 14 1.18 1.58 12.81
C LEU A 14 2.33 2.34 13.47
N LYS A 15 2.37 2.41 14.80
CA LYS A 15 3.50 3.03 15.53
C LYS A 15 4.81 2.30 15.22
N GLU A 16 4.80 0.96 15.26
CA GLU A 16 5.98 0.14 14.92
C GLU A 16 6.42 0.31 13.46
N TYR A 17 5.46 0.43 12.53
CA TYR A 17 5.73 0.69 11.12
C TYR A 17 6.42 2.05 10.93
N PHE A 18 5.90 3.11 11.55
CA PHE A 18 6.52 4.44 11.48
C PHE A 18 7.87 4.53 12.20
N ALA A 19 8.12 3.66 13.18
CA ALA A 19 9.42 3.51 13.84
C ALA A 19 10.41 2.62 13.07
N GLY A 20 9.97 1.96 11.99
CA GLY A 20 10.79 1.04 11.20
C GLY A 20 11.01 -0.34 11.82
N THR A 21 10.44 -0.62 13.00
CA THR A 21 10.56 -1.90 13.70
C THR A 21 9.57 -2.95 13.19
N ARG A 22 8.55 -2.53 12.43
CA ARG A 22 7.62 -3.41 11.71
C ARG A 22 7.68 -3.18 10.21
N ARG A 23 7.81 -4.27 9.46
CA ARG A 23 7.80 -4.29 7.99
C ARG A 23 6.57 -4.98 7.40
N VAL A 24 5.89 -5.81 8.19
CA VAL A 24 4.68 -6.56 7.80
C VAL A 24 3.61 -6.37 8.86
N PHE A 25 2.40 -6.02 8.44
CA PHE A 25 1.24 -5.95 9.33
C PHE A 25 0.65 -7.34 9.54
N ASP A 26 0.34 -7.65 10.80
CA ASP A 26 -0.30 -8.90 11.24
C ASP A 26 -1.53 -8.54 12.07
N VAL A 27 -2.45 -7.84 11.43
CA VAL A 27 -3.79 -7.54 11.94
C VAL A 27 -4.78 -7.92 10.85
N PRO A 28 -5.98 -8.39 11.21
CA PRO A 28 -6.96 -8.77 10.20
C PRO A 28 -7.42 -7.54 9.42
N ILE A 29 -7.28 -7.59 8.09
CA ILE A 29 -7.77 -6.59 7.15
C ILE A 29 -8.73 -7.30 6.21
N ASP A 30 -10.02 -7.04 6.38
CA ASP A 30 -11.07 -7.59 5.54
C ASP A 30 -11.52 -6.55 4.51
N ILE A 31 -11.36 -6.89 3.24
CA ILE A 31 -11.84 -6.10 2.10
C ILE A 31 -12.81 -6.90 1.23
N SER A 32 -13.39 -8.00 1.73
CA SER A 32 -14.31 -8.87 0.98
C SER A 32 -15.52 -8.12 0.42
N GLU A 33 -16.06 -7.18 1.19
CA GLU A 33 -17.20 -6.32 0.82
C GLU A 33 -16.81 -5.03 0.07
N PHE A 34 -15.52 -4.82 -0.19
CA PHE A 34 -15.05 -3.60 -0.86
C PHE A 34 -15.12 -3.73 -2.38
N GLY A 35 -15.88 -2.85 -3.03
CA GLY A 35 -15.78 -2.60 -4.48
C GLY A 35 -16.09 -3.80 -5.37
N THR A 36 -15.48 -3.83 -6.55
CA THR A 36 -15.57 -4.96 -7.50
C THR A 36 -14.53 -6.04 -7.19
N GLU A 37 -14.73 -7.24 -7.72
CA GLU A 37 -13.74 -8.32 -7.60
C GLU A 37 -12.38 -7.91 -8.18
N PHE A 38 -12.37 -7.22 -9.32
CA PHE A 38 -11.17 -6.68 -9.92
C PHE A 38 -10.44 -5.73 -8.96
N GLN A 39 -11.14 -4.79 -8.33
CA GLN A 39 -10.55 -3.87 -7.36
C GLN A 39 -9.92 -4.62 -6.18
N ARG A 40 -10.63 -5.61 -5.61
CA ARG A 40 -10.08 -6.44 -4.52
C ARG A 40 -8.82 -7.17 -4.95
N ARG A 41 -8.80 -7.77 -6.13
CA ARG A 41 -7.62 -8.49 -6.65
C ARG A 41 -6.43 -7.56 -6.88
N VAL A 42 -6.67 -6.34 -7.38
CA VAL A 42 -5.60 -5.32 -7.49
C VAL A 42 -5.04 -4.99 -6.10
N LEU A 43 -5.91 -4.71 -5.13
CA LEU A 43 -5.46 -4.38 -3.77
C LEU A 43 -4.72 -5.54 -3.08
N GLN A 44 -5.13 -6.79 -3.32
CA GLN A 44 -4.41 -7.97 -2.85
C GLN A 44 -3.04 -8.11 -3.50
N ALA A 45 -2.91 -7.79 -4.79
CA ALA A 45 -1.61 -7.76 -5.47
C ALA A 45 -0.70 -6.66 -4.89
N VAL A 46 -1.26 -5.48 -4.61
CA VAL A 46 -0.55 -4.36 -3.97
C VAL A 46 -0.09 -4.71 -2.55
N GLN A 47 -0.90 -5.42 -1.79
CA GLN A 47 -0.56 -5.88 -0.44
C GLN A 47 0.70 -6.75 -0.39
N ARG A 48 1.03 -7.44 -1.49
CA ARG A 48 2.21 -8.33 -1.59
C ARG A 48 3.51 -7.58 -1.93
N ILE A 49 3.45 -6.29 -2.25
CA ILE A 49 4.65 -5.51 -2.56
C ILE A 49 5.50 -5.37 -1.29
N PRO A 50 6.76 -5.82 -1.28
CA PRO A 50 7.58 -5.80 -0.06
C PRO A 50 7.88 -4.39 0.47
N TYR A 51 8.16 -4.30 1.77
CA TYR A 51 8.60 -3.06 2.42
C TYR A 51 9.87 -2.50 1.78
N GLY A 52 9.87 -1.21 1.45
CA GLY A 52 10.96 -0.48 0.82
C GLY A 52 11.09 -0.71 -0.70
N MET A 53 10.26 -1.56 -1.29
CA MET A 53 10.19 -1.76 -2.73
C MET A 53 9.06 -0.94 -3.36
N THR A 54 9.23 -0.58 -4.63
CA THR A 54 8.21 0.11 -5.43
C THR A 54 8.00 -0.63 -6.75
N ILE A 55 6.78 -0.59 -7.28
CA ILE A 55 6.41 -1.17 -8.57
C ILE A 55 5.57 -0.16 -9.35
N SER A 56 5.67 -0.16 -10.68
CA SER A 56 4.82 0.71 -11.50
C SER A 56 3.39 0.16 -11.60
N TYR A 57 2.40 1.03 -11.89
CA TYR A 57 1.04 0.56 -12.21
C TYR A 57 1.02 -0.47 -13.35
N GLY A 58 1.88 -0.28 -14.35
CA GLY A 58 2.08 -1.25 -15.43
C GLY A 58 2.64 -2.58 -14.93
N GLY A 59 3.59 -2.55 -13.98
CA GLY A 59 4.14 -3.77 -13.38
C GLY A 59 3.10 -4.55 -12.57
N VAL A 60 2.18 -3.85 -11.88
CA VAL A 60 1.03 -4.50 -11.22
C VAL A 60 0.06 -5.07 -12.26
N ALA A 61 -0.21 -4.35 -13.35
CA ALA A 61 -1.06 -4.87 -14.43
C ALA A 61 -0.47 -6.14 -15.05
N THR A 62 0.84 -6.18 -15.31
CA THR A 62 1.51 -7.35 -15.89
C THR A 62 1.48 -8.58 -14.98
N SER A 63 1.40 -8.40 -13.66
CA SER A 63 1.28 -9.53 -12.72
C SER A 63 -0.16 -10.06 -12.58
N MET A 64 -1.13 -9.45 -13.27
CA MET A 64 -2.54 -9.78 -13.20
C MET A 64 -3.07 -10.23 -14.58
N PRO A 65 -3.45 -11.51 -14.75
CA PRO A 65 -3.91 -12.04 -16.04
C PRO A 65 -5.11 -11.29 -16.65
N ASP A 66 -5.98 -10.73 -15.80
CA ASP A 66 -7.24 -10.10 -16.19
C ASP A 66 -7.18 -8.57 -16.23
N ALA A 67 -5.99 -7.96 -16.08
CA ALA A 67 -5.85 -6.51 -16.13
C ALA A 67 -5.93 -6.00 -17.56
N SER A 68 -7.07 -5.39 -17.92
CA SER A 68 -7.30 -4.81 -19.24
C SER A 68 -6.39 -3.62 -19.55
N SER A 69 -5.93 -2.88 -18.53
CA SER A 69 -4.97 -1.77 -18.69
C SER A 69 -4.28 -1.39 -17.38
N TYR A 70 -3.18 -0.64 -17.46
CA TYR A 70 -2.59 0.01 -16.28
C TYR A 70 -3.51 1.06 -15.66
N ARG A 71 -4.42 1.67 -16.45
CA ARG A 71 -5.35 2.71 -15.97
C ARG A 71 -6.42 2.16 -15.05
N SER A 72 -6.94 0.96 -15.35
CA SER A 72 -7.88 0.28 -14.45
C SER A 72 -7.21 -0.11 -13.13
N VAL A 73 -5.94 -0.51 -13.18
CA VAL A 73 -5.14 -0.74 -11.97
C VAL A 73 -4.93 0.55 -11.18
N GLU A 74 -4.49 1.63 -11.82
CA GLU A 74 -4.32 2.93 -11.19
C GLU A 74 -5.59 3.40 -10.47
N HIS A 75 -6.74 3.27 -11.12
CA HIS A 75 -8.03 3.61 -10.54
C HIS A 75 -8.36 2.73 -9.31
N ALA A 76 -8.16 1.41 -9.40
CA ALA A 76 -8.38 0.51 -8.27
C ALA A 76 -7.47 0.82 -7.08
N VAL A 77 -6.19 1.15 -7.34
CA VAL A 77 -5.22 1.56 -6.31
C VAL A 77 -5.67 2.86 -5.63
N ALA A 78 -6.14 3.85 -6.40
CA ALA A 78 -6.61 5.12 -5.85
C ALA A 78 -7.82 4.97 -4.90
N LEU A 79 -8.60 3.91 -5.05
CA LEU A 79 -9.78 3.62 -4.24
C LEU A 79 -9.45 2.83 -2.95
N ASN A 80 -8.20 2.42 -2.72
CA ASN A 80 -7.77 1.67 -1.53
C ASN A 80 -8.41 2.17 -0.22
N PRO A 81 -9.26 1.40 0.47
CA PRO A 81 -9.96 1.86 1.67
C PRO A 81 -9.07 1.82 2.93
N VAL A 82 -7.93 1.12 2.89
CA VAL A 82 -7.09 0.81 4.06
C VAL A 82 -5.64 1.21 3.81
N LEU A 83 -5.39 2.52 3.81
CA LEU A 83 -4.05 3.09 3.64
C LEU A 83 -3.06 2.50 4.66
N PHE A 84 -1.77 2.48 4.28
CA PHE A 84 -0.65 1.87 5.02
C PHE A 84 -0.70 0.34 5.09
N PHE A 85 -1.83 -0.25 5.49
CA PHE A 85 -2.00 -1.71 5.57
C PHE A 85 -2.01 -2.35 4.18
N ILE A 86 -2.66 -1.70 3.21
CA ILE A 86 -2.50 -1.95 1.79
C ILE A 86 -1.60 -0.82 1.25
N PRO A 87 -0.34 -1.11 0.88
CA PRO A 87 0.70 -0.11 0.67
C PRO A 87 0.65 0.48 -0.75
N ASP A 88 -0.44 1.16 -1.08
CA ASP A 88 -0.63 1.88 -2.36
C ASP A 88 0.39 3.02 -2.60
N HIS A 89 1.05 3.50 -1.55
CA HIS A 89 2.21 4.39 -1.68
C HIS A 89 3.40 3.72 -2.39
N ARG A 90 3.49 2.38 -2.40
CA ARG A 90 4.54 1.63 -3.12
C ARG A 90 4.27 1.49 -4.62
N VAL A 91 3.07 1.82 -5.10
CA VAL A 91 2.74 1.80 -6.53
C VAL A 91 3.01 3.17 -7.14
N VAL A 92 3.88 3.23 -8.15
CA VAL A 92 4.37 4.49 -8.74
C VAL A 92 4.06 4.57 -10.24
N LEU A 93 4.27 5.74 -10.82
CA LEU A 93 4.21 5.91 -12.28
C LEU A 93 5.39 5.20 -12.95
N SER A 94 5.40 5.13 -14.28
CA SER A 94 6.60 4.73 -15.03
C SER A 94 7.78 5.66 -14.72
N ASN A 95 9.00 5.19 -14.95
CA ASN A 95 10.24 5.96 -14.71
C ASN A 95 10.46 6.40 -13.24
N ASN A 96 9.93 5.64 -12.28
CA ASN A 96 10.04 5.91 -10.84
C ASN A 96 9.46 7.26 -10.39
N GLN A 97 8.57 7.87 -11.18
CA GLN A 97 7.88 9.10 -10.79
C GLN A 97 6.77 8.80 -9.77
N VAL A 98 6.64 9.66 -8.76
CA VAL A 98 5.59 9.51 -7.74
C VAL A 98 4.29 10.13 -8.25
N GLY A 99 3.26 9.30 -8.42
CA GLY A 99 1.91 9.74 -8.80
C GLY A 99 1.12 10.34 -7.64
N THR A 100 -0.18 10.50 -7.85
CA THR A 100 -1.11 11.00 -6.83
C THR A 100 -1.26 10.02 -5.67
N TYR A 101 -1.72 10.57 -4.53
CA TYR A 101 -1.99 9.81 -3.31
C TYR A 101 -3.09 10.49 -2.51
N ARG A 102 -3.94 9.72 -1.83
CA ARG A 102 -5.08 10.26 -1.08
C ARG A 102 -4.65 11.22 0.03
N LEU A 103 -3.49 10.98 0.65
CA LEU A 103 -2.92 11.88 1.66
C LEU A 103 -1.98 12.94 1.07
N GLY A 104 -1.93 13.06 -0.26
CA GLY A 104 -1.06 13.99 -0.98
C GLY A 104 0.25 13.38 -1.46
N GLN A 105 0.77 13.89 -2.57
CA GLN A 105 1.98 13.37 -3.22
C GLN A 105 3.21 13.44 -2.30
N GLN A 106 3.32 14.50 -1.49
CA GLN A 106 4.43 14.66 -0.54
C GLN A 106 4.42 13.55 0.53
N GLU A 107 3.23 13.13 0.99
CA GLU A 107 3.12 12.04 1.95
C GLU A 107 3.56 10.71 1.34
N LYS A 108 3.19 10.44 0.08
CA LYS A 108 3.67 9.26 -0.65
C LYS A 108 5.19 9.25 -0.77
N ILE A 109 5.80 10.38 -1.11
CA ILE A 109 7.27 10.54 -1.13
C ILE A 109 7.87 10.28 0.25
N ARG A 110 7.26 10.84 1.31
CA ARG A 110 7.72 10.68 2.70
C ARG A 110 7.72 9.22 3.13
N LEU A 111 6.64 8.47 2.84
CA LEU A 111 6.52 7.04 3.18
C LEU A 111 7.55 6.21 2.42
N ILE A 112 7.72 6.42 1.10
CA ILE A 112 8.74 5.72 0.32
C ILE A 112 10.15 5.97 0.88
N LYS A 113 10.45 7.23 1.26
CA LYS A 113 11.75 7.58 1.86
C LYS A 113 11.93 6.94 3.24
N LEU A 114 10.90 6.94 4.08
CA LEU A 114 10.89 6.30 5.40
C LEU A 114 11.24 4.81 5.28
N GLU A 115 10.54 4.09 4.40
CA GLU A 115 10.81 2.66 4.23
C GLU A 115 12.23 2.40 3.74
N LYS A 116 12.72 3.20 2.79
CA LYS A 116 14.10 3.11 2.32
C LYS A 116 15.12 3.44 3.41
N SER A 117 14.91 4.46 4.23
CA SER A 117 15.88 4.80 5.30
C SER A 117 16.03 3.68 6.32
N HIS A 118 14.95 2.98 6.68
CA HIS A 118 14.99 1.85 7.60
C HIS A 118 15.56 0.56 6.99
N LEU A 119 15.79 0.50 5.67
CA LEU A 119 16.57 -0.57 5.04
C LEU A 119 18.07 -0.30 5.07
N HIS A 120 18.50 0.97 4.98
CA HIS A 120 19.91 1.35 4.93
C HIS A 120 20.51 1.69 6.31
N GLY A 121 19.67 1.89 7.34
CA GLY A 121 20.09 2.26 8.71
C GLY A 121 20.52 1.11 9.63
N ASN A 122 20.78 -0.09 9.10
CA ASN A 122 21.31 -1.24 9.85
C ASN A 122 22.73 -1.63 9.39
N SER A 123 23.50 -0.67 8.85
CA SER A 123 24.94 -0.81 8.57
C SER A 123 25.76 0.02 9.55
#